data_AF-A0A6A4HWN5-F1
#
_entry.id   AF-A0A6A4HWN5-F1
#
_cell.length_a   1.000
_cell.length_b   1.000
_cell.length_c   1.000
_cell.angle_alpha   90.00
_cell.angle_beta   90.00
_cell.angle_gamma   90.00
#
_symmetry.space_group_name_H-M   'P 1'
#
loop_
_entity.id
_entity.type
_entity.pdbx_description
1 polymer ?
#
loop_
_entity_poly.entity_id
_entity_poly.type
_entity_poly.pdbx_seq_one_letter_code
_entity_poly.pdbx_strand_id
1 'polypeptide(L)'
;MLGLDPVSHPTTDLPTRPRNWRSDSFERKQKEHPKMKKEVDRDCGICSELARKGCRTPCCRSLFCLEHINDWLTGPSSNGKCPSCDTPCTMRNGVVTLDAAPTHSHPPPPLELSRARASSYAPSPLP
;
A
#
# COMPACT_ATOMS: atom_id res chain seq x y z
N MET A 1 68.28 -11.12 40.26
CA MET A 1 68.23 -9.75 39.70
C MET A 1 68.66 -9.80 38.24
N LEU A 2 68.24 -8.78 37.46
CA LEU A 2 68.23 -8.68 35.99
C LEU A 2 67.01 -9.44 35.41
N GLY A 3 65.89 -8.82 35.05
CA GLY A 3 65.67 -7.48 34.50
C GLY A 3 65.06 -7.69 33.13
N LEU A 4 63.75 -7.92 33.06
CA LEU A 4 63.03 -8.08 31.79
C LEU A 4 62.81 -6.69 31.18
N ASP A 5 63.50 -6.43 30.07
CA ASP A 5 63.33 -5.23 29.24
C ASP A 5 61.87 -5.09 28.74
N PRO A 6 61.33 -3.86 28.69
CA PRO A 6 60.00 -3.62 28.13
C PRO A 6 60.00 -3.74 26.60
N VAL A 7 59.36 -4.79 26.08
CA VAL A 7 59.03 -4.88 24.65
C VAL A 7 58.10 -3.74 24.28
N SER A 8 58.62 -2.88 23.41
CA SER A 8 57.91 -1.77 22.79
C SER A 8 56.84 -2.32 21.85
N HIS A 9 55.56 -1.98 22.09
CA HIS A 9 54.49 -2.26 21.15
C HIS A 9 54.61 -1.33 19.93
N PRO A 10 54.59 -1.85 18.69
CA PRO A 10 54.46 -1.01 17.51
C PRO A 10 53.02 -0.49 17.43
N THR A 11 52.85 0.82 17.58
CA THR A 11 51.59 1.52 17.30
C THR A 11 51.37 1.52 15.80
N THR A 12 50.56 0.59 15.30
CA THR A 12 50.18 0.53 13.89
C THR A 12 49.31 1.73 13.54
N ASP A 13 49.94 2.78 13.02
CA ASP A 13 49.29 3.90 12.35
C ASP A 13 48.67 3.41 11.05
N LEU A 14 47.38 3.05 11.09
CA LEU A 14 46.60 2.76 9.89
C LEU A 14 45.94 4.06 9.42
N PRO A 15 46.23 4.54 8.19
CA PRO A 15 45.57 5.73 7.69
C PRO A 15 44.06 5.50 7.62
N THR A 16 43.30 6.42 8.23
CA THR A 16 41.84 6.42 8.17
C THR A 16 41.43 6.49 6.70
N ARG A 17 40.89 5.38 6.18
CA ARG A 17 40.53 5.24 4.77
C ARG A 17 39.55 6.34 4.36
N PRO A 18 39.87 7.18 3.37
CA PRO A 18 38.99 8.27 2.96
C PRO A 18 37.64 7.73 2.45
N ARG A 19 36.56 8.45 2.80
CA ARG A 19 35.15 8.06 2.57
C ARG A 19 34.75 7.95 1.09
N ASN A 20 35.63 8.37 0.18
CA ASN A 20 35.43 8.37 -1.28
C ASN A 20 35.95 7.09 -1.98
N TRP A 21 36.39 6.07 -1.24
CA TRP A 21 36.85 4.81 -1.83
C TRP A 21 35.72 3.95 -2.44
N ARG A 22 34.44 4.36 -2.34
CA ARG A 22 33.39 3.69 -3.12
C ARG A 22 33.61 4.00 -4.60
N SER A 23 34.19 3.03 -5.31
CA SER A 23 34.52 3.12 -6.73
C SER A 23 33.32 3.57 -7.55
N ASP A 24 33.50 4.57 -8.41
CA ASP A 24 32.53 5.11 -9.38
C ASP A 24 31.83 4.02 -10.23
N SER A 25 32.46 2.84 -10.35
CA SER A 25 31.89 1.64 -10.97
C SER A 25 30.61 1.13 -10.30
N PHE A 26 30.37 1.40 -9.01
CA PHE A 26 29.10 1.06 -8.35
C PHE A 26 27.96 2.01 -8.72
N GLU A 27 28.24 3.27 -9.04
CA GLU A 27 27.21 4.24 -9.43
C GLU A 27 26.71 4.04 -10.86
N ARG A 28 27.58 3.60 -11.78
CA ARG A 28 27.16 3.29 -13.17
C ARG A 28 26.21 2.11 -13.24
N LYS A 29 26.31 1.15 -12.31
CA LYS A 29 25.46 -0.05 -12.31
C LYS A 29 24.05 0.19 -11.77
N GLN A 30 23.77 1.34 -11.14
CA GLN A 30 22.40 1.68 -10.71
C GLN A 30 21.55 2.36 -11.79
N LYS A 31 22.15 2.82 -12.89
CA LYS A 31 21.39 3.44 -14.00
C LYS A 31 20.81 2.43 -14.98
N GLU A 32 21.19 1.16 -14.87
CA GLU A 32 20.78 0.08 -15.78
C GLU A 32 19.89 -0.96 -15.10
N HIS A 33 18.96 -0.54 -14.24
CA HIS A 33 17.81 -1.39 -13.97
C HIS A 33 16.84 -1.25 -15.15
N PRO A 34 16.71 -2.23 -16.07
CA PRO A 34 15.51 -2.30 -16.89
C PRO A 34 14.36 -2.38 -15.89
N LYS A 35 13.52 -1.33 -15.88
CA LYS A 35 12.25 -1.34 -15.15
C LYS A 35 11.53 -2.58 -15.63
N MET A 36 11.55 -3.64 -14.83
CA MET A 36 10.79 -4.85 -15.08
C MET A 36 9.37 -4.37 -15.35
N LYS A 37 8.95 -4.47 -16.61
CA LYS A 37 7.60 -4.10 -17.01
C LYS A 37 6.72 -5.03 -16.19
N LYS A 38 6.09 -4.49 -15.14
CA LYS A 38 4.99 -5.20 -14.47
C LYS A 38 4.08 -5.67 -15.59
N GLU A 39 3.95 -6.97 -15.72
CA GLU A 39 2.99 -7.57 -16.63
C GLU A 39 1.64 -6.98 -16.27
N VAL A 40 1.18 -6.03 -17.09
CA VAL A 40 -0.08 -5.35 -16.85
C VAL A 40 -1.12 -6.31 -17.38
N ASP A 41 -1.87 -6.93 -16.48
CA ASP A 41 -3.05 -7.73 -16.81
C ASP A 41 -3.93 -6.96 -17.81
N ARG A 42 -4.06 -7.52 -19.02
CA ARG A 42 -4.80 -6.92 -20.14
C ARG A 42 -6.11 -7.65 -20.42
N ASP A 43 -6.42 -8.63 -19.60
CA ASP A 43 -7.55 -9.51 -19.79
C ASP A 43 -8.81 -8.89 -19.18
N CYS A 44 -9.92 -9.13 -19.84
CA CYS A 44 -11.22 -8.66 -19.42
C CYS A 44 -11.74 -9.55 -18.30
N GLY A 45 -12.05 -8.97 -17.13
CA GLY A 45 -12.59 -9.73 -16.00
C GLY A 45 -14.00 -10.32 -16.19
N ILE A 46 -14.61 -10.19 -17.38
CA ILE A 46 -15.90 -10.80 -17.73
C ILE A 46 -15.73 -11.94 -18.75
N CYS A 47 -14.97 -11.72 -19.83
CA CYS A 47 -14.76 -12.76 -20.87
C CYS A 47 -13.41 -13.47 -20.80
N SER A 48 -12.51 -13.04 -19.90
CA SER A 48 -11.14 -13.57 -19.74
C SER A 48 -10.27 -13.50 -20.99
N GLU A 49 -10.65 -12.67 -21.97
CA GLU A 49 -9.89 -12.41 -23.19
C GLU A 49 -9.26 -11.01 -23.14
N LEU A 50 -8.26 -10.77 -24.00
CA LEU A 50 -7.61 -9.47 -24.13
C LEU A 50 -8.62 -8.36 -24.46
N ALA A 51 -8.65 -7.33 -23.61
CA ALA A 51 -9.64 -6.26 -23.71
C ALA A 51 -9.39 -5.37 -24.94
N ARG A 52 -10.21 -5.53 -26.00
CA ARG A 52 -10.10 -4.71 -27.23
C ARG A 52 -10.24 -3.22 -26.95
N LYS A 53 -11.28 -2.84 -26.18
CA LYS A 53 -11.51 -1.48 -25.68
C LYS A 53 -11.60 -1.53 -24.16
N GLY A 54 -10.44 -1.54 -23.52
CA GLY A 54 -10.31 -1.65 -22.08
C GLY A 54 -10.91 -0.46 -21.35
N CYS A 55 -11.83 -0.73 -20.43
CA CYS A 55 -12.37 0.22 -19.47
C CYS A 55 -11.98 -0.24 -18.07
N ARG A 56 -11.38 0.66 -17.27
CA ARG A 56 -11.05 0.39 -15.88
C ARG A 56 -12.10 0.98 -14.97
N THR A 57 -12.61 0.16 -14.06
CA THR A 57 -13.53 0.66 -13.04
C THR A 57 -12.77 1.53 -12.04
N PRO A 58 -13.32 2.68 -11.60
CA PRO A 58 -12.62 3.56 -10.69
C PRO A 58 -12.58 3.01 -9.25
N CYS A 59 -13.45 2.06 -8.89
CA CYS A 59 -13.54 1.46 -7.57
C CYS A 59 -12.38 0.50 -7.23
N CYS A 60 -12.08 -0.47 -8.10
CA CYS A 60 -11.09 -1.53 -7.86
C CYS A 60 -10.00 -1.63 -8.93
N ARG A 61 -10.10 -0.81 -9.99
CA ARG A 61 -9.20 -0.79 -11.15
C ARG A 61 -9.17 -2.07 -11.98
N SER A 62 -10.16 -2.94 -11.82
CA SER A 62 -10.35 -4.10 -12.70
C SER A 62 -10.59 -3.65 -14.15
N LEU A 63 -10.04 -4.42 -15.09
CA LEU A 63 -10.12 -4.15 -16.52
C LEU A 63 -11.23 -4.99 -17.16
N PHE A 64 -12.06 -4.34 -17.98
CA PHE A 64 -13.13 -5.00 -18.73
C PHE A 64 -13.20 -4.47 -20.16
N CYS A 65 -13.77 -5.26 -21.06
CA CYS A 65 -14.21 -4.74 -22.36
C CYS A 65 -15.33 -3.72 -22.13
N LEU A 66 -15.28 -2.58 -22.82
CA LEU A 66 -16.30 -1.53 -22.70
C LEU A 66 -17.72 -2.07 -22.93
N GLU A 67 -17.91 -2.94 -23.92
CA GLU A 67 -19.21 -3.54 -24.24
C GLU A 67 -19.73 -4.38 -23.08
N HIS A 68 -18.90 -5.27 -22.53
CA HIS A 68 -19.28 -6.14 -21.42
C HIS A 68 -19.62 -5.36 -20.14
N ILE A 69 -18.79 -4.37 -19.77
CA ILE A 69 -19.09 -3.57 -18.57
C ILE A 69 -20.28 -2.62 -18.79
N ASN A 70 -20.52 -2.16 -20.02
CA ASN A 70 -21.71 -1.38 -20.34
C ASN A 70 -22.98 -2.22 -20.23
N ASP A 71 -22.99 -3.41 -20.83
CA ASP A 71 -24.12 -4.34 -20.72
C ASP A 71 -24.38 -4.71 -19.25
N TRP A 72 -23.33 -4.99 -18.49
CA TRP A 72 -23.43 -5.28 -17.06
C TRP A 72 -24.06 -4.15 -16.24
N LEU A 73 -23.67 -2.90 -16.51
CA LEU A 73 -24.12 -1.73 -15.73
C LEU A 73 -25.43 -1.10 -16.23
N THR A 74 -25.83 -1.35 -17.47
CA THR A 74 -27.02 -0.72 -18.09
C THR A 74 -28.08 -1.73 -18.55
N GLY A 75 -27.79 -3.02 -18.49
CA GLY A 75 -28.68 -4.09 -18.92
C GLY A 75 -29.96 -4.17 -18.07
N PRO A 76 -30.97 -4.94 -18.53
CA PRO A 76 -32.29 -5.03 -17.89
C PRO A 76 -32.26 -5.65 -16.48
N SER A 77 -31.21 -6.40 -16.16
CA SER A 77 -30.98 -6.98 -14.83
C SER A 77 -29.78 -6.34 -14.12
N SER A 78 -29.39 -5.13 -14.54
CA SER A 78 -28.25 -4.44 -13.95
C SER A 78 -28.58 -3.97 -12.52
N ASN A 79 -27.69 -4.29 -11.58
CA ASN A 79 -27.75 -3.77 -10.21
C ASN A 79 -26.95 -2.48 -10.04
N GLY A 80 -26.34 -1.94 -11.12
CA GLY A 80 -25.47 -0.77 -11.04
C GLY A 80 -24.25 -0.99 -10.15
N LYS A 81 -23.69 -2.21 -10.16
CA LYS A 81 -22.57 -2.61 -9.30
C LYS A 81 -21.41 -3.19 -10.11
N CYS A 82 -20.20 -2.97 -9.61
CA CYS A 82 -19.00 -3.52 -10.23
C CYS A 82 -18.95 -5.06 -10.10
N PRO A 83 -18.68 -5.81 -11.18
CA PRO A 83 -18.62 -7.28 -11.13
C PRO A 83 -17.43 -7.83 -10.33
N SER A 84 -16.38 -7.04 -10.07
CA SER A 84 -15.23 -7.50 -9.28
C SER A 84 -15.34 -7.25 -7.77
N CYS A 85 -16.00 -6.16 -7.35
CA CYS A 85 -15.96 -5.71 -5.95
C CYS A 85 -17.32 -5.26 -5.40
N ASP A 86 -18.40 -5.45 -6.16
CA ASP A 86 -19.78 -5.11 -5.81
C ASP A 86 -20.03 -3.62 -5.50
N THR A 87 -19.03 -2.75 -5.66
CA THR A 87 -19.16 -1.31 -5.39
C THR A 87 -20.14 -0.67 -6.39
N PRO A 88 -21.07 0.18 -5.92
CA PRO A 88 -22.01 0.86 -6.80
C PRO A 88 -21.27 1.74 -7.81
N CYS A 89 -21.51 1.47 -9.09
CA CYS A 89 -20.88 2.12 -10.22
C CYS A 89 -21.92 2.36 -11.30
N THR A 90 -21.84 3.50 -11.96
CA THR A 90 -22.71 3.85 -13.07
C THR A 90 -21.89 4.03 -14.34
N MET A 91 -22.51 3.77 -15.49
CA MET A 91 -21.90 4.01 -16.79
C MET A 91 -22.50 5.27 -17.40
N ARG A 92 -21.68 6.26 -17.73
CA ARG A 92 -22.11 7.50 -18.39
C ARG A 92 -21.22 7.80 -19.59
N ASN A 93 -21.82 7.88 -20.78
CA ASN A 93 -21.10 8.19 -22.04
C ASN A 93 -19.88 7.28 -22.29
N GLY A 94 -19.95 6.00 -21.90
CA GLY A 94 -18.83 5.05 -22.05
C GLY A 94 -17.71 5.20 -21.02
N VAL A 95 -17.93 5.98 -19.96
CA VAL A 95 -17.03 6.12 -18.82
C VAL A 95 -17.72 5.55 -17.57
N VAL A 96 -17.04 4.64 -16.88
CA VAL A 96 -17.51 4.14 -15.59
C VAL A 96 -17.19 5.17 -14.51
N THR A 97 -18.21 5.63 -13.81
CA THR A 97 -18.11 6.51 -12.64
C THR A 97 -18.49 5.75 -11.38
N LEU A 98 -17.82 6.05 -10.27
CA LEU A 98 -18.30 5.63 -8.96
C LEU A 98 -19.61 6.35 -8.71
N ASP A 99 -20.65 5.59 -8.35
CA ASP A 99 -21.84 6.20 -7.82
C ASP A 99 -21.50 6.58 -6.38
N ALA A 100 -21.46 7.89 -6.10
CA ALA A 100 -21.29 8.38 -4.74
C ALA A 100 -22.59 8.08 -3.98
N ALA A 101 -22.77 6.82 -3.57
CA ALA A 101 -23.82 6.50 -2.63
C ALA A 101 -23.61 7.37 -1.39
N PRO A 102 -24.66 8.03 -0.88
CA PRO A 102 -24.56 8.81 0.34
C PRO A 102 -23.97 7.89 1.39
N THR A 103 -22.99 8.39 2.13
CA THR A 103 -22.46 7.76 3.33
C THR A 103 -23.62 7.41 4.26
N HIS A 104 -24.17 6.20 4.11
CA HIS A 104 -24.67 5.44 5.25
C HIS A 104 -23.44 4.87 5.95
N SER A 105 -22.56 5.78 6.35
CA SER A 105 -21.71 5.58 7.50
C SER A 105 -22.68 5.26 8.62
N HIS A 106 -22.67 3.99 9.03
CA HIS A 106 -22.96 3.68 10.42
C HIS A 106 -22.35 4.80 11.27
N PRO A 107 -23.11 5.45 12.18
CA PRO A 107 -22.47 6.28 13.18
C PRO A 107 -21.38 5.41 13.83
N PRO A 108 -20.16 5.93 14.05
CA PRO A 108 -19.19 5.19 14.85
C PRO A 108 -19.92 4.74 16.11
N PRO A 109 -19.82 3.47 16.53
CA PRO A 109 -20.37 3.07 17.82
C PRO A 109 -19.87 4.11 18.83
N PRO A 110 -20.75 4.68 19.66
CA PRO A 110 -20.31 5.60 20.69
C PRO A 110 -19.13 4.93 21.38
N LEU A 111 -17.98 5.59 21.36
CA LEU A 111 -16.90 5.23 22.25
C LEU A 111 -17.49 5.44 23.63
N GLU A 112 -18.10 4.39 24.18
CA GLU A 112 -18.52 4.29 25.57
C GLU A 112 -17.23 4.46 26.36
N LEU A 113 -16.98 5.74 26.65
CA LEU A 113 -16.05 6.26 27.61
C LEU A 113 -16.23 5.38 28.84
N SER A 114 -15.32 4.40 28.99
CA SER A 114 -15.37 3.37 30.02
C SER A 114 -15.08 4.02 31.37
N ARG A 115 -16.05 4.80 31.84
CA ARG A 115 -16.15 5.34 33.17
C ARG A 115 -16.86 4.27 33.99
N ALA A 116 -16.06 3.34 34.53
CA ALA A 116 -16.14 2.90 35.93
C ALA A 116 -15.38 1.57 36.11
N ARG A 117 -14.11 1.66 36.53
CA ARG A 117 -13.71 0.86 37.68
C ARG A 117 -13.26 1.81 38.77
N ALA A 118 -14.12 1.89 39.77
CA ALA A 118 -13.81 2.45 41.07
C ALA A 118 -12.46 1.92 41.56
N SER A 119 -11.56 2.82 41.91
CA SER A 119 -10.57 2.56 42.95
C SER A 119 -10.72 3.66 43.98
N SER A 120 -11.71 3.47 44.84
CA SER A 120 -11.88 4.25 46.07
C SER A 120 -10.73 3.89 47.01
N TYR A 121 -9.64 4.65 46.93
CA TYR A 121 -8.67 4.87 48.01
C TYR A 121 -8.41 6.37 47.96
N ALA A 122 -8.70 7.22 48.94
CA ALA A 122 -8.69 7.13 50.40
C ALA A 122 -9.76 8.14 50.94
N PRO A 123 -10.04 8.34 52.25
CA PRO A 123 -9.15 8.22 53.42
C PRO A 123 -9.76 7.52 54.67
N SER A 124 -8.93 7.19 55.64
CA SER A 124 -9.37 7.04 57.04
C SER A 124 -8.38 7.77 57.95
N PRO A 125 -8.78 8.89 58.58
CA PRO A 125 -8.09 9.41 59.74
C PRO A 125 -8.57 8.63 60.98
N LEU A 126 -7.63 8.21 61.83
CA LEU A 126 -7.91 7.68 63.16
C LEU A 126 -7.23 8.56 64.23
N PRO A 127 -7.79 8.59 65.45
CA PRO A 127 -7.68 9.70 66.41
C PRO A 127 -6.34 9.84 67.12
#